data_AF-A0A367L0F2-F1
#
_entry.id   AF-A0A367L0F2-F1
#
_cell.length_a   1.000
_cell.length_b   1.000
_cell.length_c   1.000
_cell.angle_alpha   90.00
_cell.angle_beta   90.00
_cell.angle_gamma   90.00
#
_symmetry.space_group_name_H-M   'P 1'
#
loop_
_entity.id
_entity.type
_entity.pdbx_description
1 polymer ?
#
loop_
_entity_poly.entity_id
_entity_poly.type
_entity_poly.pdbx_seq_one_letter_code
_entity_poly.pdbx_strand_id
1 'polypeptide(L)'
;MQRDLIALTVIHVVGFWFQLVAARRADDGWFLGAPNDERVSLGSSYSGYELMRHTGRPRIFVPSHVWRSCSISQESLPPCSTVPSPPYQRSPPSSKAVVMSLEPPTYLASLQSNIRQRPIPWDGAVRAGTLSEEQYNKIRDVDKAKTLEERRKLVEDDIDSYRLLFVGGPGRPSILETAAKHANVVQFILVLLTDLVKAVPSLANALLDNPDPYQHFLPLLRSTAPEDPVPLLAAHALTDLVSLARDESTATRQALPVILSYLAGLAKSSDAGLQDISVQECSSLLYGHVSRQQFWKQRSETVAPLIAILQAAAGIDANENASANLWSGTSTVRTAGFDGSFGGGVGLQLLYHVLLVMWQLSFEADDIGDELNDEYDIVPLYTHLLRLSPKEKTTRLMLSTLYNLLQKNQKTLLPTAVLARLPAILDNLSSRHLTDPDLLEELESLKALLDEYTKTKTTLDEYVAEVQSGHLRWSPPHRNQTFWMENARKILESENGEIPRRLADIMQKPWDNDKQVLAIACNDIGCLVKEVPEKRHQLEKLGLKRRVMELMQSDDENVRWESLRALGGWLKYSFEQ
;
A
#
# COMPACT_ATOMS: atom_id res chain seq x y z
N MET A 1 35.49 21.73 -14.62
CA MET A 1 35.62 22.05 -13.18
C MET A 1 34.87 23.36 -12.86
N GLN A 2 33.55 23.40 -13.06
CA GLN A 2 32.65 24.46 -12.52
C GLN A 2 31.16 24.12 -12.77
N ARG A 3 30.76 22.85 -12.58
CA ARG A 3 29.35 22.43 -12.62
C ARG A 3 28.91 21.50 -11.49
N ASP A 4 29.84 20.95 -10.70
CA ASP A 4 29.49 20.01 -9.61
C ASP A 4 29.41 20.63 -8.22
N LEU A 5 29.52 21.95 -8.09
CA LEU A 5 29.48 22.63 -6.77
C LEU A 5 28.12 23.26 -6.41
N ILE A 6 27.09 23.14 -7.25
CA ILE A 6 25.74 23.66 -6.96
C ILE A 6 24.79 22.54 -6.50
N ALA A 7 25.10 21.28 -6.78
CA ALA A 7 24.27 20.15 -6.35
C ALA A 7 24.45 19.78 -4.86
N LEU A 8 25.58 20.14 -4.23
CA LEU A 8 25.82 19.85 -2.81
C LEU A 8 25.26 20.88 -1.84
N THR A 9 24.82 22.06 -2.29
CA THR A 9 24.30 23.12 -1.41
C THR A 9 22.78 23.08 -1.23
N VAL A 10 22.05 22.33 -2.07
CA VAL A 10 20.58 22.17 -1.94
C VAL A 10 20.21 21.02 -0.99
N ILE A 11 21.10 20.04 -0.79
CA ILE A 11 20.86 18.89 0.10
C ILE A 11 21.06 19.26 1.59
N HIS A 12 21.86 20.28 1.90
CA HIS A 12 22.09 20.72 3.29
C HIS A 12 21.08 21.73 3.85
N VAL A 13 20.18 22.30 3.03
CA VAL A 13 19.19 23.30 3.50
C VAL A 13 17.84 22.65 3.90
N VAL A 14 17.54 21.44 3.43
CA VAL A 14 16.32 20.70 3.81
C VAL A 14 16.49 19.98 5.16
N GLY A 15 17.72 19.60 5.52
CA GLY A 15 18.03 18.96 6.81
C GLY A 15 18.06 19.90 8.02
N PHE A 16 18.19 21.22 7.83
CA PHE A 16 18.32 22.18 8.93
C PHE A 16 16.96 22.78 9.38
N TRP A 17 15.88 22.56 8.62
CA TRP A 17 14.54 23.05 8.97
C TRP A 17 13.80 22.13 9.95
N PHE A 18 14.13 20.84 9.99
CA PHE A 18 13.50 19.87 10.90
C PHE A 18 14.06 19.86 12.33
N GLN A 19 15.26 20.42 12.57
CA GLN A 19 15.84 20.52 13.92
C GLN A 19 15.56 21.85 14.63
N LEU A 20 15.03 22.88 13.95
CA LEU A 20 14.75 24.19 14.57
C LEU A 20 13.30 24.36 15.06
N VAL A 21 12.38 23.48 14.64
CA VAL A 21 10.97 23.49 15.11
C VAL A 21 10.78 22.71 16.42
N ALA A 22 11.68 21.76 16.72
CA ALA A 22 11.64 20.97 17.96
C ALA A 22 12.33 21.66 19.17
N ALA A 23 13.10 22.74 18.95
CA ALA A 23 13.89 23.40 20.00
C ALA A 23 13.33 24.75 20.48
N ARG A 24 12.04 25.05 20.21
CA ARG A 24 11.41 26.33 20.63
C ARG A 24 10.12 26.18 21.43
N ARG A 25 9.96 25.06 22.15
CA ARG A 25 8.78 24.81 23.01
C ARG A 25 9.07 24.17 24.37
N ALA A 26 10.30 24.31 24.86
CA ALA A 26 10.67 23.91 26.21
C ALA A 26 11.65 24.94 26.78
N ASP A 27 11.10 26.07 27.21
CA ASP A 27 11.64 26.94 28.27
C ASP A 27 10.63 28.07 28.45
N ASP A 28 9.74 27.88 29.43
CA ASP A 28 9.35 28.90 30.39
C ASP A 28 8.52 28.22 31.48
N GLY A 29 9.16 28.04 32.63
CA GLY A 29 8.61 27.39 33.80
C GLY A 29 7.73 28.32 34.65
N TRP A 30 6.68 27.71 35.20
CA TRP A 30 6.13 27.90 36.55
C TRP A 30 5.81 29.33 37.03
N PHE A 31 4.52 29.63 37.25
CA PHE A 31 4.05 30.19 38.53
C PHE A 31 2.55 29.88 38.76
N LEU A 32 2.22 29.70 40.04
CA LEU A 32 0.99 29.19 40.67
C LEU A 32 -0.26 30.07 40.50
N GLY A 33 -1.44 29.43 40.60
CA GLY A 33 -2.59 29.97 41.37
C GLY A 33 -3.87 30.32 40.57
N ALA A 34 -4.93 29.53 40.77
CA ALA A 34 -6.33 29.98 40.68
C ALA A 34 -6.65 30.97 41.85
N PRO A 35 -7.69 31.84 41.85
CA PRO A 35 -9.09 31.51 41.48
C PRO A 35 -9.99 32.65 40.87
N ASN A 36 -11.19 32.21 40.44
CA ASN A 36 -12.53 32.83 40.38
C ASN A 36 -12.83 34.26 39.86
N ASP A 37 -13.99 34.29 39.17
CA ASP A 37 -15.02 35.35 39.04
C ASP A 37 -14.66 36.71 38.42
N GLU A 38 -15.21 37.01 37.24
CA GLU A 38 -16.35 37.95 37.08
C GLU A 38 -16.67 38.23 35.60
N ARG A 39 -17.96 38.46 35.36
CA ARG A 39 -18.60 38.91 34.11
C ARG A 39 -18.01 40.25 33.62
N VAL A 40 -17.91 40.46 32.30
CA VAL A 40 -18.42 41.67 31.60
C VAL A 40 -18.54 41.38 30.09
N SER A 41 -19.74 41.63 29.59
CA SER A 41 -20.16 41.76 28.18
C SER A 41 -19.82 43.12 27.58
N LEU A 42 -19.52 43.20 26.28
CA LEU A 42 -19.86 44.26 25.27
C LEU A 42 -18.97 44.02 24.03
N GLY A 43 -19.52 43.79 22.83
CA GLY A 43 -20.02 44.83 21.92
C GLY A 43 -19.00 45.01 20.78
N SER A 44 -19.15 44.31 19.65
CA SER A 44 -19.70 44.81 18.38
C SER A 44 -18.81 45.79 17.61
N SER A 45 -18.67 45.52 16.30
CA SER A 45 -18.86 46.47 15.19
C SER A 45 -17.68 47.07 14.38
N TYR A 46 -17.79 46.85 13.04
CA TYR A 46 -17.35 47.63 11.85
C TYR A 46 -15.82 47.71 11.53
N SER A 47 -15.35 47.19 10.38
CA SER A 47 -15.46 47.66 8.97
C SER A 47 -14.46 48.78 8.62
N GLY A 48 -13.69 48.60 7.52
CA GLY A 48 -13.15 49.74 6.76
C GLY A 48 -11.78 49.53 6.11
N TYR A 49 -11.82 49.34 4.79
CA TYR A 49 -10.80 49.56 3.76
C TYR A 49 -9.72 50.64 4.03
N GLU A 50 -8.47 50.43 3.60
CA GLU A 50 -7.86 51.20 2.49
C GLU A 50 -6.43 50.78 2.11
N LEU A 51 -6.17 50.97 0.82
CA LEU A 51 -4.95 50.73 0.04
C LEU A 51 -3.91 51.83 0.28
N MET A 52 -2.61 51.52 0.32
CA MET A 52 -1.59 52.31 -0.40
C MET A 52 -0.23 51.60 -0.51
N ARG A 53 0.29 51.56 -1.74
CA ARG A 53 1.65 51.15 -2.11
C ARG A 53 2.64 52.29 -1.80
N HIS A 54 3.88 51.98 -1.43
CA HIS A 54 5.09 52.54 -2.07
C HIS A 54 6.41 51.92 -1.55
N THR A 55 7.13 51.26 -2.49
CA THR A 55 8.58 51.32 -2.78
C THR A 55 9.64 51.43 -1.66
N GLY A 56 10.63 50.52 -1.68
CA GLY A 56 12.03 50.82 -1.31
C GLY A 56 12.79 49.80 -0.43
N ARG A 57 13.59 48.93 -1.06
CA ARG A 57 14.84 48.32 -0.49
C ARG A 57 16.05 49.05 -1.15
N PRO A 58 17.33 48.90 -0.74
CA PRO A 58 17.94 47.95 0.22
C PRO A 58 19.00 48.59 1.17
N ARG A 59 19.56 47.84 2.14
CA ARG A 59 21.02 47.68 2.32
C ARG A 59 21.41 46.70 3.44
N ILE A 60 22.45 45.93 3.13
CA ILE A 60 23.18 44.96 3.93
C ILE A 60 24.25 45.70 4.73
N PHE A 61 24.52 45.28 5.98
CA PHE A 61 25.70 45.71 6.73
C PHE A 61 26.34 44.51 7.42
N VAL A 62 27.63 44.31 7.12
CA VAL A 62 28.56 43.36 7.76
C VAL A 62 29.55 44.21 8.56
N PRO A 63 30.03 43.75 9.72
CA PRO A 63 31.38 44.11 10.13
C PRO A 63 32.24 42.91 10.54
N SER A 64 33.53 43.12 10.33
CA SER A 64 34.67 42.21 10.36
C SER A 64 35.68 42.59 11.45
N HIS A 65 36.47 41.59 11.92
CA HIS A 65 37.72 41.67 12.71
C HIS A 65 37.59 42.14 14.17
N VAL A 66 38.29 41.59 15.18
CA VAL A 66 39.75 41.48 15.36
C VAL A 66 40.09 40.42 16.44
N TRP A 67 41.16 39.65 16.23
CA TRP A 67 41.85 38.81 17.22
C TRP A 67 42.68 39.65 18.22
N ARG A 68 42.73 39.25 19.50
CA ARG A 68 43.95 39.35 20.32
C ARG A 68 43.86 38.51 21.60
N SER A 69 44.87 37.69 21.79
CA SER A 69 45.19 36.89 22.97
C SER A 69 45.60 37.76 24.18
N CYS A 70 45.31 37.31 25.40
CA CYS A 70 46.22 37.51 26.54
C CYS A 70 45.94 36.48 27.64
N SER A 71 46.95 35.67 27.94
CA SER A 71 47.05 34.74 29.06
C SER A 71 47.48 35.51 30.32
N ILE A 72 47.01 35.11 31.51
CA ILE A 72 47.78 35.20 32.77
C ILE A 72 47.16 34.20 33.78
N SER A 73 48.07 33.52 34.47
CA SER A 73 47.88 32.37 35.34
C SER A 73 47.71 32.75 36.82
N GLN A 74 47.10 31.80 37.54
CA GLN A 74 47.41 31.35 38.91
C GLN A 74 47.31 32.31 40.10
N GLU A 75 46.41 31.96 41.04
CA GLU A 75 46.75 31.89 42.47
C GLU A 75 45.86 30.87 43.20
N SER A 76 46.39 30.34 44.31
CA SER A 76 46.17 29.01 44.89
C SER A 76 45.27 28.93 46.14
N LEU A 77 44.63 27.76 46.31
CA LEU A 77 43.76 27.15 47.37
C LEU A 77 44.35 27.15 48.82
N PRO A 78 43.69 26.68 49.95
CA PRO A 78 42.67 25.60 50.12
C PRO A 78 41.74 25.76 51.39
N PRO A 79 41.19 24.71 52.08
CA PRO A 79 40.39 23.54 51.66
C PRO A 79 39.02 23.44 52.42
N CYS A 80 38.05 22.68 51.89
CA CYS A 80 37.15 21.90 52.76
C CYS A 80 36.57 20.68 52.02
N SER A 81 36.43 19.60 52.77
CA SER A 81 36.45 18.19 52.36
C SER A 81 35.07 17.57 52.09
N THR A 82 35.00 16.82 50.97
CA THR A 82 34.34 15.52 50.74
C THR A 82 32.94 15.21 51.33
N VAL A 83 31.95 14.98 50.45
CA VAL A 83 30.89 13.93 50.53
C VAL A 83 30.43 13.60 49.06
N PRO A 84 30.07 12.34 48.71
CA PRO A 84 30.34 11.74 47.39
C PRO A 84 29.20 11.79 46.36
N SER A 85 29.57 11.67 45.08
CA SER A 85 28.67 11.59 43.92
C SER A 85 28.05 10.18 43.75
N PRO A 86 26.76 10.07 43.39
CA PRO A 86 26.13 8.78 43.10
C PRO A 86 26.52 8.26 41.70
N PRO A 87 26.63 6.93 41.52
CA PRO A 87 26.94 6.32 40.22
C PRO A 87 25.63 6.12 39.45
N TYR A 88 25.53 6.54 38.18
CA TYR A 88 24.71 5.89 37.14
C TYR A 88 24.81 6.71 35.84
N GLN A 89 25.83 6.42 35.02
CA GLN A 89 25.76 6.68 33.58
C GLN A 89 25.22 5.41 32.92
N ARG A 90 23.92 5.41 32.57
CA ARG A 90 23.38 4.44 31.60
C ARG A 90 23.72 4.98 30.22
N SER A 91 24.58 4.27 29.51
CA SER A 91 24.77 4.38 28.07
C SER A 91 23.43 4.17 27.34
N PRO A 92 23.20 4.85 26.20
CA PRO A 92 21.99 4.66 25.42
C PRO A 92 21.97 3.23 24.84
N PRO A 93 20.82 2.54 24.82
CA PRO A 93 20.75 1.22 24.22
C PRO A 93 21.01 1.33 22.72
N SER A 94 21.95 0.51 22.25
CA SER A 94 22.21 0.23 20.84
C SER A 94 20.88 -0.12 20.14
N SER A 95 20.55 0.64 19.10
CA SER A 95 19.42 0.37 18.22
C SER A 95 19.69 -0.93 17.46
N LYS A 96 19.33 -2.06 18.07
CA LYS A 96 19.10 -3.30 17.32
C LYS A 96 17.98 -3.00 16.34
N ALA A 97 18.28 -3.05 15.03
CA ALA A 97 17.26 -3.11 14.01
C ALA A 97 16.37 -4.31 14.33
N VAL A 98 15.17 -4.04 14.83
CA VAL A 98 14.15 -5.06 15.02
C VAL A 98 13.66 -5.39 13.62
N VAL A 99 14.15 -6.49 13.06
CA VAL A 99 13.50 -7.13 11.92
C VAL A 99 12.10 -7.48 12.41
N MET A 100 11.08 -6.86 11.84
CA MET A 100 9.69 -7.22 12.09
C MET A 100 9.45 -8.62 11.52
N SER A 101 9.75 -9.66 12.29
CA SER A 101 9.47 -11.04 11.91
C SER A 101 7.98 -11.30 12.15
N LEU A 102 7.23 -11.53 11.07
CA LEU A 102 5.94 -12.20 11.16
C LEU A 102 6.16 -13.59 11.78
N GLU A 103 5.19 -14.09 12.54
CA GLU A 103 5.28 -15.46 13.05
C GLU A 103 5.23 -16.42 11.86
N PRO A 104 6.18 -17.38 11.77
CA PRO A 104 6.25 -18.26 10.62
C PRO A 104 4.96 -19.10 10.52
N PRO A 105 4.44 -19.33 9.30
CA PRO A 105 3.27 -20.16 9.09
C PRO A 105 3.43 -21.54 9.75
N THR A 106 2.44 -21.96 10.54
CA THR A 106 2.48 -23.21 11.32
C THR A 106 2.76 -24.44 10.45
N TYR A 107 2.16 -24.51 9.26
CA TYR A 107 2.42 -25.59 8.30
C TYR A 107 3.90 -25.65 7.89
N LEU A 108 4.46 -24.54 7.41
CA LEU A 108 5.85 -24.49 6.96
C LEU A 108 6.83 -24.81 8.10
N ALA A 109 6.60 -24.27 9.29
CA ALA A 109 7.42 -24.55 10.47
C ALA A 109 7.37 -26.05 10.85
N SER A 110 6.19 -26.66 10.82
CA SER A 110 6.02 -28.09 11.09
C SER A 110 6.72 -28.96 10.04
N LEU A 111 6.61 -28.61 8.75
CA LEU A 111 7.27 -29.29 7.64
C LEU A 111 8.79 -29.25 7.80
N GLN A 112 9.35 -28.06 8.06
CA GLN A 112 10.78 -27.89 8.31
C GLN A 112 11.25 -28.69 9.53
N SER A 113 10.48 -28.67 10.63
CA SER A 113 10.79 -29.46 11.83
C SER A 113 10.85 -30.96 11.55
N ASN A 114 9.87 -31.49 10.80
CA ASN A 114 9.84 -32.89 10.39
C ASN A 114 11.03 -33.26 9.50
N ILE A 115 11.42 -32.38 8.58
CA ILE A 115 12.58 -32.60 7.70
C ILE A 115 13.88 -32.63 8.51
N ARG A 116 14.04 -31.76 9.52
CA ARG A 116 15.21 -31.73 10.41
C ARG A 116 15.38 -33.04 11.21
N GLN A 117 14.28 -33.67 11.59
CA GLN A 117 14.30 -34.91 12.39
C GLN A 117 14.45 -36.18 11.54
N ARG A 118 14.21 -36.10 10.23
CA ARG A 118 14.24 -37.26 9.35
C ARG A 118 15.67 -37.78 9.16
N PRO A 119 15.95 -39.07 9.43
CA PRO A 119 17.28 -39.63 9.18
C PRO A 119 17.55 -39.72 7.68
N ILE A 120 18.72 -39.25 7.25
CA ILE A 120 19.18 -39.30 5.86
C ILE A 120 20.34 -40.30 5.77
N PRO A 121 20.30 -41.28 4.85
CA PRO A 121 21.37 -42.25 4.68
C PRO A 121 22.55 -41.63 3.92
N TRP A 122 23.27 -40.71 4.57
CA TRP A 122 24.35 -39.93 3.98
C TRP A 122 25.46 -40.79 3.37
N ASP A 123 25.90 -41.83 4.08
CA ASP A 123 26.93 -42.74 3.56
C ASP A 123 26.47 -43.46 2.28
N GLY A 124 25.16 -43.71 2.15
CA GLY A 124 24.58 -44.27 0.93
C GLY A 124 24.66 -43.29 -0.24
N ALA A 125 24.38 -42.01 -0.01
CA ALA A 125 24.48 -40.96 -1.02
C ALA A 125 25.94 -40.74 -1.48
N VAL A 126 26.89 -40.75 -0.54
CA VAL A 126 28.32 -40.64 -0.86
C VAL A 126 28.80 -41.85 -1.67
N ARG A 127 28.45 -43.08 -1.26
CA ARG A 127 28.80 -44.30 -2.01
C ARG A 127 28.17 -44.36 -3.40
N ALA A 128 26.97 -43.80 -3.56
CA ALA A 128 26.28 -43.71 -4.85
C ALA A 128 26.86 -42.63 -5.78
N GLY A 129 27.83 -41.82 -5.31
CA GLY A 129 28.42 -40.72 -6.07
C GLY A 129 27.48 -39.53 -6.25
N THR A 130 26.38 -39.45 -5.49
CA THR A 130 25.40 -38.35 -5.57
C THR A 130 25.70 -37.24 -4.58
N LEU A 131 26.67 -37.43 -3.68
CA LEU A 131 27.21 -36.42 -2.79
C LEU A 131 28.73 -36.61 -2.69
N SER A 132 29.50 -35.52 -2.79
CA SER A 132 30.95 -35.63 -2.56
C SER A 132 31.24 -35.77 -1.06
N GLU A 133 32.35 -36.43 -0.72
CA GLU A 133 32.77 -36.58 0.68
C GLU A 133 33.04 -35.20 1.34
N GLU A 134 33.57 -34.25 0.57
CA GLU A 134 33.76 -32.85 1.01
C GLU A 134 32.43 -32.17 1.35
N GLN A 135 31.42 -32.29 0.48
CA GLN A 135 30.07 -31.73 0.70
C GLN A 135 29.43 -32.34 1.95
N TYR A 136 29.53 -33.66 2.11
CA TYR A 136 29.00 -34.36 3.28
C TYR A 136 29.67 -33.88 4.58
N ASN A 137 31.01 -33.78 4.59
CA ASN A 137 31.74 -33.34 5.78
C ASN A 137 31.28 -31.94 6.23
N LYS A 138 31.09 -30.99 5.31
CA LYS A 138 30.60 -29.64 5.64
C LYS A 138 29.19 -29.65 6.24
N ILE A 139 28.28 -30.42 5.67
CA ILE A 139 26.92 -30.56 6.23
C ILE A 139 26.98 -31.15 7.62
N ARG A 140 27.77 -32.22 7.80
CA ARG A 140 27.91 -32.92 9.07
C ARG A 140 28.48 -32.02 10.16
N ASP A 141 29.43 -31.14 9.83
CA ASP A 141 30.04 -30.24 10.81
C ASP A 141 29.02 -29.21 11.32
N VAL A 142 28.17 -28.69 10.43
CA VAL A 142 27.07 -27.77 10.76
C VAL A 142 25.91 -28.47 11.47
N ASP A 143 25.65 -29.74 11.17
CA ASP A 143 24.57 -30.54 11.78
C ASP A 143 24.95 -31.05 13.18
N LYS A 144 26.24 -31.30 13.43
CA LYS A 144 26.76 -31.68 14.75
C LYS A 144 26.82 -30.52 15.75
N ALA A 145 26.82 -29.28 15.29
CA ALA A 145 26.85 -28.10 16.15
C ALA A 145 25.60 -28.07 17.04
N LYS A 146 25.79 -28.02 18.37
CA LYS A 146 24.68 -28.13 19.33
C LYS A 146 24.00 -26.80 19.59
N THR A 147 24.73 -25.71 19.40
CA THR A 147 24.23 -24.35 19.62
C THR A 147 24.19 -23.56 18.31
N LEU A 148 23.23 -22.63 18.21
CA LEU A 148 23.13 -21.71 17.07
C LEU A 148 24.38 -20.85 16.91
N GLU A 149 25.04 -20.51 18.02
CA GLU A 149 26.27 -19.71 18.05
C GLU A 149 27.49 -20.47 17.52
N GLU A 150 27.63 -21.75 17.87
CA GLU A 150 28.66 -22.64 17.29
C GLU A 150 28.45 -22.78 15.78
N ARG A 151 27.21 -23.04 15.36
CA ARG A 151 26.84 -23.17 13.94
C ARG A 151 27.18 -21.90 13.16
N ARG A 152 26.85 -20.74 13.74
CA ARG A 152 27.15 -19.43 13.17
C ARG A 152 28.66 -19.20 13.01
N LYS A 153 29.45 -19.39 14.08
CA LYS A 153 30.91 -19.21 14.02
C LYS A 153 31.56 -20.10 12.96
N LEU A 154 31.15 -21.37 12.91
CA LEU A 154 31.70 -22.34 11.97
C LEU A 154 31.48 -21.92 10.51
N VAL A 155 30.34 -21.30 10.21
CA VAL A 155 30.03 -20.77 8.87
C VAL A 155 30.73 -19.43 8.62
N GLU A 156 30.80 -18.55 9.62
CA GLU A 156 31.52 -17.27 9.52
C GLU A 156 33.03 -17.45 9.28
N ASP A 157 33.62 -18.50 9.85
CA ASP A 157 35.04 -18.83 9.68
C ASP A 157 35.38 -19.34 8.26
N ASP A 158 34.39 -19.83 7.50
CA ASP A 158 34.60 -20.44 6.18
C ASP A 158 33.44 -20.20 5.19
N ILE A 159 33.05 -18.93 5.05
CA ILE A 159 31.91 -18.50 4.21
C ILE A 159 32.07 -18.98 2.76
N ASP A 160 33.28 -18.91 2.20
CA ASP A 160 33.54 -19.26 0.80
C ASP A 160 33.27 -20.74 0.50
N SER A 161 33.58 -21.65 1.43
CA SER A 161 33.29 -23.07 1.25
C SER A 161 31.78 -23.34 1.33
N TYR A 162 31.06 -22.67 2.23
CA TYR A 162 29.60 -22.78 2.31
C TYR A 162 28.91 -22.14 1.10
N ARG A 163 29.46 -21.05 0.55
CA ARG A 163 29.02 -20.51 -0.74
C ARG A 163 29.13 -21.58 -1.82
N LEU A 164 30.32 -22.16 -2.01
CA LEU A 164 30.56 -23.19 -3.02
C LEU A 164 29.69 -24.44 -2.83
N LEU A 165 29.33 -24.78 -1.59
CA LEU A 165 28.42 -25.88 -1.30
C LEU A 165 27.05 -25.69 -2.00
N PHE A 166 26.46 -24.49 -1.92
CA PHE A 166 25.10 -24.23 -2.42
C PHE A 166 25.04 -23.75 -3.87
N VAL A 167 25.95 -22.87 -4.30
CA VAL A 167 25.94 -22.29 -5.66
C VAL A 167 26.99 -22.89 -6.60
N GLY A 168 27.88 -23.76 -6.08
CA GLY A 168 28.93 -24.36 -6.90
C GLY A 168 30.02 -23.37 -7.31
N GLY A 169 30.96 -23.85 -8.13
CA GLY A 169 32.02 -23.05 -8.73
C GLY A 169 32.67 -23.77 -9.92
N PRO A 170 33.70 -23.19 -10.54
CA PRO A 170 34.36 -23.78 -11.71
C PRO A 170 34.89 -25.18 -11.41
N GLY A 171 34.30 -26.21 -12.02
CA GLY A 171 34.67 -27.61 -11.80
C GLY A 171 34.22 -28.21 -10.46
N ARG A 172 33.42 -27.49 -9.66
CA ARG A 172 32.84 -27.96 -8.40
C ARG A 172 31.32 -27.83 -8.45
N PRO A 173 30.58 -28.94 -8.66
CA PRO A 173 29.12 -28.87 -8.76
C PRO A 173 28.51 -28.46 -7.43
N SER A 174 27.40 -27.74 -7.49
CA SER A 174 26.62 -27.43 -6.28
C SER A 174 25.99 -28.71 -5.71
N ILE A 175 25.66 -28.69 -4.42
CA ILE A 175 24.95 -29.83 -3.83
C ILE A 175 23.57 -30.04 -4.43
N LEU A 176 22.90 -28.99 -4.90
CA LEU A 176 21.60 -29.10 -5.54
C LEU A 176 21.69 -29.77 -6.91
N GLU A 177 22.81 -29.59 -7.61
CA GLU A 177 23.11 -30.29 -8.86
C GLU A 177 23.39 -31.78 -8.61
N THR A 178 24.23 -32.11 -7.62
CA THR A 178 24.61 -33.50 -7.34
C THR A 178 23.46 -34.30 -6.70
N ALA A 179 22.68 -33.66 -5.81
CA ALA A 179 21.59 -34.29 -5.09
C ALA A 179 20.23 -34.23 -5.82
N ALA A 180 20.15 -33.69 -7.04
CA ALA A 180 18.90 -33.44 -7.78
C ALA A 180 17.96 -34.67 -7.87
N LYS A 181 18.51 -35.88 -7.90
CA LYS A 181 17.74 -37.14 -7.99
C LYS A 181 17.20 -37.65 -6.64
N HIS A 182 17.57 -37.03 -5.52
CA HIS A 182 17.21 -37.45 -4.18
C HIS A 182 16.39 -36.37 -3.46
N ALA A 183 15.06 -36.41 -3.64
CA ALA A 183 14.14 -35.43 -3.07
C ALA A 183 14.35 -35.19 -1.57
N ASN A 184 14.61 -36.23 -0.78
CA ASN A 184 14.83 -36.10 0.66
C ASN A 184 16.09 -35.31 1.01
N VAL A 185 17.15 -35.44 0.20
CA VAL A 185 18.40 -34.69 0.37
C VAL A 185 18.15 -33.24 -0.01
N VAL A 186 17.53 -33.00 -1.18
CA VAL A 186 17.20 -31.64 -1.65
C VAL A 186 16.36 -30.88 -0.60
N GLN A 187 15.31 -31.50 -0.06
CA GLN A 187 14.49 -30.91 1.01
C GLN A 187 15.33 -30.51 2.22
N PHE A 188 16.22 -31.39 2.70
CA PHE A 188 17.09 -31.09 3.84
C PHE A 188 18.06 -29.95 3.54
N ILE A 189 18.65 -29.94 2.34
CA ILE A 189 19.56 -28.88 1.91
C ILE A 189 18.86 -27.52 1.85
N LEU A 190 17.61 -27.46 1.35
CA LEU A 190 16.84 -26.22 1.31
C LEU A 190 16.52 -25.70 2.73
N VAL A 191 16.14 -26.60 3.65
CA VAL A 191 15.93 -26.24 5.06
C VAL A 191 17.23 -25.78 5.71
N LEU A 192 18.34 -26.47 5.45
CA LEU A 192 19.66 -26.10 5.93
C LEU A 192 20.08 -24.72 5.41
N LEU A 193 19.83 -24.43 4.12
CA LEU A 193 20.11 -23.14 3.54
C LEU A 193 19.35 -22.02 4.25
N THR A 194 18.03 -22.19 4.43
CA THR A 194 17.20 -21.24 5.20
C THR A 194 17.75 -21.02 6.61
N ASP A 195 18.08 -22.09 7.33
CA ASP A 195 18.61 -22.00 8.70
C ASP A 195 19.96 -21.25 8.73
N LEU A 196 20.83 -21.50 7.75
CA LEU A 196 22.16 -20.90 7.67
C LEU A 196 22.13 -19.43 7.26
N VAL A 197 21.31 -19.06 6.26
CA VAL A 197 21.17 -17.67 5.80
C VAL A 197 20.55 -16.81 6.91
N LYS A 198 19.57 -17.34 7.66
CA LYS A 198 19.00 -16.66 8.84
C LYS A 198 20.01 -16.50 9.98
N ALA A 199 20.84 -17.52 10.23
CA ALA A 199 21.85 -17.48 11.28
C ALA A 199 23.05 -16.58 10.91
N VAL A 200 23.41 -16.54 9.63
CA VAL A 200 24.60 -15.86 9.10
C VAL A 200 24.23 -14.99 7.89
N PRO A 201 23.76 -13.76 8.10
CA PRO A 201 23.35 -12.88 7.00
C PRO A 201 24.48 -12.54 5.99
N SER A 202 25.75 -12.64 6.40
CA SER A 202 26.90 -12.49 5.49
C SER A 202 26.99 -13.62 4.45
N LEU A 203 26.50 -14.82 4.76
CA LEU A 203 26.40 -15.93 3.80
C LEU A 203 25.43 -15.58 2.67
N ALA A 204 24.33 -14.89 2.97
CA ALA A 204 23.34 -14.46 1.98
C ALA A 204 24.00 -13.61 0.87
N ASN A 205 24.77 -12.60 1.28
CA ASN A 205 25.50 -11.74 0.37
C ASN A 205 26.54 -12.53 -0.44
N ALA A 206 27.33 -13.39 0.22
CA ALA A 206 28.33 -14.20 -0.46
C ALA A 206 27.75 -15.18 -1.49
N LEU A 207 26.55 -15.73 -1.25
CA LEU A 207 25.84 -16.57 -2.21
C LEU A 207 25.43 -15.79 -3.46
N LEU A 208 24.98 -14.54 -3.28
CA LEU A 208 24.51 -13.66 -4.36
C LEU A 208 25.65 -13.03 -5.16
N ASP A 209 26.86 -12.92 -4.60
CA ASP A 209 28.06 -12.47 -5.32
C ASP A 209 28.54 -13.45 -6.41
N ASN A 210 27.99 -14.67 -6.46
CA ASN A 210 28.27 -15.63 -7.53
C ASN A 210 27.67 -15.13 -8.86
N PRO A 211 28.33 -15.31 -10.02
CA PRO A 211 27.77 -14.96 -11.34
C PRO A 211 26.36 -15.50 -11.61
N ASP A 212 26.07 -16.73 -11.21
CA ASP A 212 24.80 -17.42 -11.51
C ASP A 212 24.14 -17.98 -10.22
N PRO A 213 23.75 -17.13 -9.26
CA PRO A 213 23.38 -17.58 -7.91
C PRO A 213 22.04 -18.33 -7.86
N TYR A 214 21.24 -18.22 -8.92
CA TYR A 214 19.88 -18.78 -9.03
C TYR A 214 19.78 -20.04 -9.90
N GLN A 215 20.84 -20.40 -10.64
CA GLN A 215 20.79 -21.42 -11.69
C GLN A 215 20.22 -22.76 -11.22
N HIS A 216 20.61 -23.21 -10.02
CA HIS A 216 20.21 -24.50 -9.47
C HIS A 216 18.91 -24.44 -8.66
N PHE A 217 18.43 -23.25 -8.31
CA PHE A 217 17.22 -23.06 -7.49
C PHE A 217 15.97 -22.86 -8.36
N LEU A 218 16.04 -22.04 -9.40
CA LEU A 218 14.86 -21.74 -10.24
C LEU A 218 14.22 -22.97 -10.89
N PRO A 219 14.97 -23.99 -11.35
CA PRO A 219 14.36 -25.21 -11.88
C PRO A 219 13.52 -25.99 -10.87
N LEU A 220 13.73 -25.79 -9.56
CA LEU A 220 12.96 -26.44 -8.50
C LEU A 220 11.54 -25.85 -8.35
N LEU A 221 11.27 -24.67 -8.92
CA LEU A 221 9.97 -24.00 -8.83
C LEU A 221 8.96 -24.44 -9.91
N ARG A 222 9.27 -25.46 -10.72
CA ARG A 222 8.48 -25.85 -11.89
C ARG A 222 7.17 -26.61 -11.58
N SER A 223 7.03 -27.16 -10.38
CA SER A 223 5.84 -27.90 -9.96
C SER A 223 5.05 -27.10 -8.94
N THR A 224 3.73 -27.05 -9.08
CA THR A 224 2.81 -26.49 -8.08
C THR A 224 1.98 -27.59 -7.40
N ALA A 225 2.40 -28.86 -7.53
CA ALA A 225 1.71 -29.97 -6.90
C ALA A 225 1.82 -29.88 -5.37
N PRO A 226 0.71 -29.90 -4.62
CA PRO A 226 0.74 -29.72 -3.16
C PRO A 226 1.47 -30.85 -2.41
N GLU A 227 1.62 -32.02 -3.05
CA GLU A 227 2.29 -33.21 -2.50
C GLU A 227 3.82 -33.11 -2.53
N ASP A 228 4.39 -32.21 -3.34
CA ASP A 228 5.84 -32.03 -3.43
C ASP A 228 6.26 -30.79 -2.61
N PRO A 229 6.97 -30.97 -1.47
CA PRO A 229 7.42 -29.84 -0.66
C PRO A 229 8.64 -29.12 -1.25
N VAL A 230 9.32 -29.69 -2.27
CA VAL A 230 10.56 -29.10 -2.81
C VAL A 230 10.36 -27.70 -3.39
N PRO A 231 9.36 -27.43 -4.25
CA PRO A 231 9.11 -26.09 -4.78
C PRO A 231 8.81 -25.06 -3.68
N LEU A 232 8.02 -25.46 -2.66
CA LEU A 232 7.69 -24.58 -1.53
C LEU A 232 8.92 -24.21 -0.71
N LEU A 233 9.76 -25.21 -0.39
CA LEU A 233 11.00 -24.98 0.35
C LEU A 233 12.01 -24.17 -0.47
N ALA A 234 12.05 -24.39 -1.79
CA ALA A 234 12.93 -23.63 -2.68
C ALA A 234 12.50 -22.16 -2.77
N ALA A 235 11.19 -21.90 -2.90
CA ALA A 235 10.65 -20.55 -2.87
C ALA A 235 10.95 -19.84 -1.55
N HIS A 236 10.72 -20.51 -0.41
CA HIS A 236 11.02 -19.96 0.91
C HIS A 236 12.52 -19.64 1.08
N ALA A 237 13.40 -20.56 0.70
CA ALA A 237 14.85 -20.35 0.79
C ALA A 237 15.32 -19.20 -0.11
N LEU A 238 14.76 -19.08 -1.32
CA LEU A 238 15.04 -17.96 -2.23
C LEU A 238 14.52 -16.63 -1.69
N THR A 239 13.31 -16.59 -1.13
CA THR A 239 12.76 -15.39 -0.51
C THR A 239 13.61 -14.94 0.67
N ASP A 240 13.98 -15.86 1.57
CA ASP A 240 14.87 -15.55 2.70
C ASP A 240 16.23 -15.03 2.20
N LEU A 241 16.83 -15.70 1.22
CA LEU A 241 18.12 -15.30 0.63
C LEU A 241 18.07 -13.86 0.09
N VAL A 242 17.06 -13.57 -0.71
CA VAL A 242 16.91 -12.27 -1.39
C VAL A 242 16.51 -11.16 -0.41
N SER A 243 15.54 -11.42 0.47
CA SER A 243 15.01 -10.42 1.40
C SER A 243 16.00 -10.05 2.51
N LEU A 244 16.78 -11.02 3.01
CA LEU A 244 17.79 -10.78 4.05
C LEU A 244 18.99 -10.00 3.49
N ALA A 245 19.43 -10.32 2.27
CA ALA A 245 20.47 -9.55 1.60
C ALA A 245 19.96 -8.19 1.07
N ARG A 246 18.64 -8.03 0.93
CA ARG A 246 17.99 -6.90 0.22
C ARG A 246 18.61 -6.65 -1.15
N ASP A 247 18.91 -7.73 -1.87
CA ASP A 247 19.65 -7.63 -3.11
C ASP A 247 18.79 -7.08 -4.26
N GLU A 248 19.38 -6.18 -5.06
CA GLU A 248 18.73 -5.61 -6.24
C GLU A 248 19.58 -5.81 -7.50
N SER A 249 20.50 -6.79 -7.48
CA SER A 249 21.36 -7.13 -8.61
C SER A 249 20.58 -7.52 -9.86
N THR A 250 21.24 -7.49 -11.01
CA THR A 250 20.62 -7.86 -12.28
C THR A 250 20.16 -9.32 -12.29
N ALA A 251 20.93 -10.22 -11.65
CA ALA A 251 20.55 -11.64 -11.51
C ALA A 251 19.25 -11.78 -10.72
N THR A 252 19.11 -11.06 -9.61
CA THR A 252 17.91 -11.06 -8.76
C THR A 252 16.70 -10.51 -9.49
N ARG A 253 16.87 -9.41 -10.24
CA ARG A 253 15.80 -8.86 -11.08
C ARG A 253 15.29 -9.84 -12.14
N GLN A 254 16.15 -10.72 -12.66
CA GLN A 254 15.77 -11.76 -13.61
C GLN A 254 15.12 -12.98 -12.93
N ALA A 255 15.50 -13.28 -11.69
CA ALA A 255 14.95 -14.39 -10.91
C ALA A 255 13.58 -14.07 -10.26
N LEU A 256 13.39 -12.83 -9.79
CA LEU A 256 12.18 -12.36 -9.10
C LEU A 256 10.87 -12.73 -9.85
N PRO A 257 10.74 -12.51 -11.18
CA PRO A 257 9.58 -12.94 -11.95
C PRO A 257 9.15 -14.39 -11.70
N VAL A 258 10.11 -15.32 -11.67
CA VAL A 258 9.83 -16.75 -11.55
C VAL A 258 9.41 -17.10 -10.13
N ILE A 259 10.05 -16.47 -9.13
CA ILE A 259 9.70 -16.63 -7.71
C ILE A 259 8.28 -16.11 -7.48
N LEU A 260 7.96 -14.92 -7.99
CA LEU A 260 6.65 -14.28 -7.85
C LEU A 260 5.54 -15.08 -8.54
N SER A 261 5.76 -15.61 -9.75
CA SER A 261 4.76 -16.46 -10.43
C SER A 261 4.47 -17.74 -9.64
N TYR A 262 5.47 -18.37 -9.02
CA TYR A 262 5.25 -19.54 -8.16
C TYR A 262 4.41 -19.17 -6.91
N LEU A 263 4.78 -18.09 -6.20
CA LEU A 263 4.02 -17.59 -5.05
C LEU A 263 2.59 -17.22 -5.45
N ALA A 264 2.41 -16.48 -6.54
CA ALA A 264 1.08 -16.17 -7.10
C ALA A 264 0.23 -17.42 -7.36
N GLY A 265 0.85 -18.53 -7.79
CA GLY A 265 0.19 -19.83 -7.90
C GLY A 265 -0.31 -20.37 -6.56
N LEU A 266 0.49 -20.25 -5.50
CA LEU A 266 0.09 -20.62 -4.14
C LEU A 266 -1.02 -19.73 -3.58
N ALA A 267 -1.00 -18.42 -3.86
CA ALA A 267 -2.07 -17.48 -3.47
C ALA A 267 -3.44 -17.82 -4.10
N LYS A 268 -3.45 -18.53 -5.23
CA LYS A 268 -4.67 -19.01 -5.90
C LYS A 268 -5.16 -20.38 -5.39
N SER A 269 -4.41 -21.03 -4.50
CA SER A 269 -4.79 -22.32 -3.91
C SER A 269 -6.08 -22.22 -3.11
N SER A 270 -6.81 -23.31 -2.95
CA SER A 270 -7.95 -23.40 -2.03
C SER A 270 -7.54 -23.53 -0.56
N ASP A 271 -6.27 -23.83 -0.30
CA ASP A 271 -5.73 -24.00 1.06
C ASP A 271 -5.31 -22.65 1.65
N ALA A 272 -6.01 -22.21 2.70
CA ALA A 272 -5.75 -20.95 3.39
C ALA A 272 -4.33 -20.88 4.02
N GLY A 273 -3.75 -22.01 4.42
CA GLY A 273 -2.38 -22.07 4.92
C GLY A 273 -1.34 -21.84 3.83
N LEU A 274 -1.56 -22.40 2.63
CA LEU A 274 -0.70 -22.12 1.47
C LEU A 274 -0.85 -20.69 0.97
N GLN A 275 -2.07 -20.15 0.97
CA GLN A 275 -2.31 -18.73 0.69
C GLN A 275 -1.55 -17.85 1.69
N ASP A 276 -1.65 -18.14 2.99
CA ASP A 276 -0.98 -17.35 4.03
C ASP A 276 0.55 -17.39 3.87
N ILE A 277 1.14 -18.56 3.61
CA ILE A 277 2.57 -18.67 3.29
C ILE A 277 2.91 -17.77 2.10
N SER A 278 2.18 -17.90 0.99
CA SER A 278 2.44 -17.10 -0.20
C SER A 278 2.44 -15.60 0.10
N VAL A 279 1.47 -15.12 0.86
CA VAL A 279 1.31 -13.69 1.13
C VAL A 279 2.43 -13.19 2.05
N GLN A 280 2.85 -13.97 3.05
CA GLN A 280 3.99 -13.65 3.90
C GLN A 280 5.30 -13.60 3.10
N GLU A 281 5.55 -14.58 2.23
CA GLU A 281 6.73 -14.60 1.35
C GLU A 281 6.74 -13.40 0.39
N CYS A 282 5.59 -13.09 -0.23
CA CYS A 282 5.45 -11.88 -1.03
C CYS A 282 5.78 -10.63 -0.21
N SER A 283 5.23 -10.51 1.00
CA SER A 283 5.52 -9.37 1.88
C SER A 283 7.02 -9.20 2.17
N SER A 284 7.73 -10.31 2.40
CA SER A 284 9.18 -10.32 2.58
C SER A 284 9.94 -9.86 1.35
N LEU A 285 9.45 -10.15 0.13
CA LEU A 285 10.07 -9.71 -1.13
C LEU A 285 9.85 -8.22 -1.45
N LEU A 286 8.86 -7.56 -0.85
CA LEU A 286 8.55 -6.13 -1.10
C LEU A 286 9.43 -5.15 -0.30
N TYR A 287 10.69 -5.51 -0.04
CA TYR A 287 11.64 -4.71 0.74
C TYR A 287 12.13 -3.44 0.03
N GLY A 288 12.06 -3.37 -1.30
CA GLY A 288 12.63 -2.28 -2.11
C GLY A 288 11.69 -1.80 -3.21
N HIS A 289 12.01 -0.63 -3.79
CA HIS A 289 11.24 -0.04 -4.88
C HIS A 289 11.25 -0.94 -6.13
N VAL A 290 12.41 -1.52 -6.46
CA VAL A 290 12.57 -2.39 -7.64
C VAL A 290 11.70 -3.64 -7.54
N SER A 291 11.65 -4.27 -6.36
CA SER A 291 10.83 -5.47 -6.17
C SER A 291 9.33 -5.16 -6.17
N ARG A 292 8.90 -4.03 -5.59
CA ARG A 292 7.51 -3.55 -5.68
C ARG A 292 7.07 -3.25 -7.11
N GLN A 293 7.91 -2.56 -7.89
CA GLN A 293 7.62 -2.34 -9.32
C GLN A 293 7.52 -3.65 -10.09
N GLN A 294 8.39 -4.63 -9.82
CA GLN A 294 8.30 -5.93 -10.47
C GLN A 294 7.02 -6.69 -10.07
N PHE A 295 6.64 -6.62 -8.79
CA PHE A 295 5.38 -7.18 -8.30
C PHE A 295 4.17 -6.59 -9.02
N TRP A 296 4.16 -5.25 -9.21
CA TRP A 296 3.09 -4.57 -9.96
C TRP A 296 3.09 -4.88 -11.46
N LYS A 297 4.25 -5.02 -12.09
CA LYS A 297 4.35 -5.43 -13.51
C LYS A 297 3.68 -6.77 -13.80
N GLN A 298 3.55 -7.62 -12.78
CA GLN A 298 2.87 -8.92 -12.85
C GLN A 298 1.54 -8.94 -12.09
N ARG A 299 0.91 -7.78 -11.87
CA ARG A 299 -0.31 -7.62 -11.06
C ARG A 299 -1.46 -8.57 -11.40
N SER A 300 -1.60 -8.97 -12.66
CA SER A 300 -2.61 -9.95 -13.08
C SER A 300 -2.40 -11.34 -12.46
N GLU A 301 -1.15 -11.70 -12.13
CA GLU A 301 -0.81 -12.90 -11.38
C GLU A 301 -0.72 -12.63 -9.88
N THR A 302 -0.09 -11.53 -9.48
CA THR A 302 0.30 -11.27 -8.08
C THR A 302 -0.79 -10.55 -7.27
N VAL A 303 -1.37 -9.48 -7.79
CA VAL A 303 -2.35 -8.63 -7.09
C VAL A 303 -3.76 -9.17 -7.21
N ALA A 304 -4.15 -9.69 -8.39
CA ALA A 304 -5.52 -10.17 -8.62
C ALA A 304 -5.99 -11.24 -7.59
N PRO A 305 -5.18 -12.24 -7.19
CA PRO A 305 -5.57 -13.18 -6.13
C PRO A 305 -5.76 -12.51 -4.76
N LEU A 306 -4.95 -11.50 -4.46
CA LEU A 306 -5.06 -10.73 -3.21
C LEU A 306 -6.36 -9.93 -3.18
N ILE A 307 -6.73 -9.31 -4.32
CA ILE A 307 -8.00 -8.62 -4.47
C ILE A 307 -9.17 -9.60 -4.31
N ALA A 308 -9.08 -10.81 -4.88
CA ALA A 308 -10.12 -11.83 -4.70
C ALA A 308 -10.29 -12.23 -3.23
N ILE A 309 -9.19 -12.36 -2.46
CA ILE A 309 -9.26 -12.60 -1.02
C ILE A 309 -9.89 -11.41 -0.28
N LEU A 310 -9.56 -10.17 -0.65
CA LEU A 310 -10.17 -8.98 -0.06
C LEU A 310 -11.67 -8.84 -0.40
N GLN A 311 -12.08 -9.20 -1.61
CA GLN A 311 -13.48 -9.23 -2.03
C GLN A 311 -14.26 -10.31 -1.27
N ALA A 312 -13.68 -11.52 -1.14
CA ALA A 312 -14.26 -12.58 -0.32
C ALA A 312 -14.41 -12.11 1.14
N ALA A 313 -13.39 -11.48 1.71
CA ALA A 313 -13.44 -10.87 3.04
C ALA A 313 -14.55 -9.81 3.16
N ALA A 314 -14.77 -9.01 2.12
CA ALA A 314 -15.86 -8.06 2.03
C ALA A 314 -17.25 -8.72 1.86
N GLY A 315 -17.33 -10.05 1.76
CA GLY A 315 -18.58 -10.78 1.51
C GLY A 315 -19.10 -10.59 0.08
N ILE A 316 -18.20 -10.36 -0.87
CA ILE A 316 -18.50 -10.15 -2.28
C ILE A 316 -18.12 -11.43 -3.03
N ASP A 317 -19.11 -12.10 -3.60
CA ASP A 317 -18.89 -13.29 -4.40
C ASP A 317 -18.30 -12.93 -5.77
N ALA A 318 -17.27 -13.66 -6.21
CA ALA A 318 -16.59 -13.43 -7.49
C ALA A 318 -17.47 -13.65 -8.73
N ASN A 319 -18.63 -14.31 -8.58
CA ASN A 319 -19.62 -14.54 -9.64
C ASN A 319 -20.74 -13.49 -9.67
N GLU A 320 -20.77 -12.55 -8.72
CA GLU A 320 -21.73 -11.44 -8.68
C GLU A 320 -21.02 -10.12 -8.98
N ASN A 321 -21.79 -9.07 -9.30
CA ASN A 321 -21.27 -7.76 -9.71
C ASN A 321 -20.56 -7.05 -8.55
N ALA A 322 -19.27 -7.39 -8.35
CA ALA A 322 -18.44 -6.91 -7.25
C ALA A 322 -18.45 -5.38 -7.14
N SER A 323 -18.28 -4.68 -8.26
CA SER A 323 -18.36 -3.22 -8.32
C SER A 323 -19.75 -2.74 -7.86
N ALA A 324 -20.85 -3.27 -8.40
CA ALA A 324 -22.20 -2.84 -8.01
C ALA A 324 -22.46 -3.04 -6.50
N ASN A 325 -21.97 -4.13 -5.91
CA ASN A 325 -22.10 -4.40 -4.47
C ASN A 325 -21.26 -3.43 -3.60
N LEU A 326 -20.03 -3.10 -4.03
CA LEU A 326 -19.17 -2.13 -3.34
C LEU A 326 -19.81 -0.75 -3.26
N TRP A 327 -20.39 -0.33 -4.37
CA TRP A 327 -20.98 1.00 -4.54
C TRP A 327 -22.43 1.10 -4.03
N SER A 328 -23.17 0.00 -3.98
CA SER A 328 -24.58 -0.03 -3.53
C SER A 328 -24.75 0.42 -2.08
N GLY A 329 -23.73 0.28 -1.22
CA GLY A 329 -23.76 0.73 0.18
C GLY A 329 -24.83 0.05 1.06
N THR A 330 -25.70 -0.77 0.45
CA THR A 330 -26.92 -1.37 1.00
C THR A 330 -26.78 -2.88 1.16
N SER A 331 -25.58 -3.45 0.91
CA SER A 331 -25.33 -4.85 1.23
C SER A 331 -25.57 -5.06 2.72
N THR A 332 -26.61 -5.85 3.02
CA THR A 332 -26.99 -6.24 4.38
C THR A 332 -25.74 -6.74 5.08
N VAL A 333 -25.31 -6.02 6.12
CA VAL A 333 -24.22 -6.43 7.00
C VAL A 333 -24.65 -7.73 7.63
N ARG A 334 -24.29 -8.86 7.01
CA ARG A 334 -24.24 -10.13 7.72
C ARG A 334 -23.06 -9.99 8.65
N THR A 335 -23.32 -9.56 9.87
CA THR A 335 -22.37 -9.63 10.97
C THR A 335 -22.02 -11.11 11.13
N ALA A 336 -21.02 -11.59 10.40
CA ALA A 336 -20.48 -12.92 10.59
C ALA A 336 -19.93 -12.95 12.02
N GLY A 337 -20.60 -13.73 12.86
CA GLY A 337 -20.40 -13.74 14.30
C GLY A 337 -19.00 -14.22 14.66
N PHE A 338 -18.46 -13.60 15.72
CA PHE A 338 -17.69 -14.12 16.85
C PHE A 338 -16.61 -15.24 16.66
N ASP A 339 -16.33 -15.76 15.47
CA ASP A 339 -15.56 -17.00 15.30
C ASP A 339 -14.33 -16.86 14.40
N GLY A 340 -13.62 -15.72 14.51
CA GLY A 340 -12.30 -15.51 13.89
C GLY A 340 -12.24 -15.51 12.34
N SER A 341 -13.35 -15.81 11.67
CA SER A 341 -13.54 -15.78 10.22
C SER A 341 -14.34 -14.55 9.82
N PHE A 342 -13.83 -13.80 8.85
CA PHE A 342 -14.48 -12.62 8.30
C PHE A 342 -15.47 -13.01 7.19
N GLY A 343 -16.15 -12.04 6.55
CA GLY A 343 -17.02 -12.32 5.41
C GLY A 343 -16.39 -13.29 4.40
N GLY A 344 -17.19 -14.17 3.81
CA GLY A 344 -16.71 -15.12 2.79
C GLY A 344 -15.74 -16.21 3.27
N GLY A 345 -15.53 -16.41 4.58
CA GLY A 345 -14.71 -17.51 5.11
C GLY A 345 -13.21 -17.21 5.25
N VAL A 346 -12.79 -15.96 5.01
CA VAL A 346 -11.37 -15.55 5.09
C VAL A 346 -10.94 -15.39 6.55
N GLY A 347 -9.87 -16.08 6.95
CA GLY A 347 -9.30 -15.96 8.29
C GLY A 347 -8.65 -14.60 8.55
N LEU A 348 -8.78 -14.07 9.77
CA LEU A 348 -8.25 -12.74 10.13
C LEU A 348 -6.74 -12.59 9.93
N GLN A 349 -5.97 -13.66 10.13
CA GLN A 349 -4.51 -13.66 9.93
C GLN A 349 -4.14 -13.46 8.45
N LEU A 350 -4.77 -14.25 7.57
CA LEU A 350 -4.60 -14.10 6.12
C LEU A 350 -5.01 -12.70 5.66
N LEU A 351 -6.17 -12.19 6.11
CA LEU A 351 -6.63 -10.84 5.80
C LEU A 351 -5.58 -9.79 6.20
N TYR A 352 -5.01 -9.91 7.41
CA TYR A 352 -3.96 -9.00 7.87
C TYR A 352 -2.72 -9.03 6.97
N HIS A 353 -2.25 -10.22 6.58
CA HIS A 353 -1.09 -10.33 5.69
C HIS A 353 -1.37 -9.79 4.29
N VAL A 354 -2.58 -10.00 3.76
CA VAL A 354 -2.97 -9.44 2.45
C VAL A 354 -2.99 -7.91 2.51
N LEU A 355 -3.58 -7.34 3.56
CA LEU A 355 -3.57 -5.89 3.80
C LEU A 355 -2.15 -5.35 3.95
N LEU A 356 -1.24 -6.11 4.55
CA LEU A 356 0.16 -5.73 4.71
C LEU A 356 0.87 -5.64 3.36
N VAL A 357 0.68 -6.63 2.48
CA VAL A 357 1.24 -6.61 1.12
C VAL A 357 0.71 -5.43 0.33
N MET A 358 -0.61 -5.17 0.39
CA MET A 358 -1.21 -4.02 -0.30
C MET A 358 -0.72 -2.68 0.27
N TRP A 359 -0.53 -2.57 1.58
CA TRP A 359 0.08 -1.40 2.21
C TRP A 359 1.53 -1.19 1.73
N GLN A 360 2.35 -2.24 1.69
CA GLN A 360 3.72 -2.16 1.16
C GLN A 360 3.72 -1.70 -0.30
N LEU A 361 2.78 -2.20 -1.11
CA LEU A 361 2.64 -1.81 -2.50
C LEU A 361 2.19 -0.34 -2.66
N SER A 362 1.38 0.18 -1.74
CA SER A 362 0.90 1.58 -1.76
C SER A 362 2.00 2.64 -1.61
N PHE A 363 3.22 2.27 -1.21
CA PHE A 363 4.36 3.20 -1.27
C PHE A 363 4.72 3.62 -2.70
N GLU A 364 4.28 2.85 -3.71
CA GLU A 364 4.40 3.19 -5.13
C GLU A 364 3.13 3.89 -5.67
N ALA A 365 2.32 4.49 -4.79
CA ALA A 365 1.02 5.09 -5.13
C ALA A 365 1.08 6.10 -6.28
N ASP A 366 2.18 6.85 -6.42
CA ASP A 366 2.38 7.80 -7.54
C ASP A 366 2.30 7.10 -8.91
N ASP A 367 2.80 5.86 -9.01
CA ASP A 367 2.91 5.11 -10.27
C ASP A 367 1.71 4.18 -10.50
N ILE A 368 1.11 3.65 -9.43
CA ILE A 368 0.13 2.55 -9.53
C ILE A 368 -1.30 2.93 -9.14
N GLY A 369 -1.50 4.08 -8.47
CA GLY A 369 -2.74 4.35 -7.73
C GLY A 369 -3.99 4.41 -8.61
N ASP A 370 -3.90 5.09 -9.75
CA ASP A 370 -5.00 5.20 -10.71
C ASP A 370 -5.33 3.84 -11.34
N GLU A 371 -4.33 3.12 -11.86
CA GLU A 371 -4.52 1.79 -12.44
C GLU A 371 -5.08 0.78 -11.42
N LEU A 372 -4.62 0.83 -10.17
CA LEU A 372 -5.12 -0.03 -9.09
C LEU A 372 -6.60 0.23 -8.80
N ASN A 373 -7.04 1.48 -8.86
CA ASN A 373 -8.45 1.82 -8.69
C ASN A 373 -9.28 1.45 -9.92
N ASP A 374 -8.79 1.73 -11.12
CA ASP A 374 -9.51 1.46 -12.38
C ASP A 374 -9.70 -0.04 -12.64
N GLU A 375 -8.71 -0.88 -12.28
CA GLU A 375 -8.79 -2.33 -12.47
C GLU A 375 -9.58 -3.06 -11.38
N TYR A 376 -9.55 -2.56 -10.12
CA TYR A 376 -10.02 -3.34 -8.96
C TYR A 376 -10.97 -2.61 -8.01
N ASP A 377 -11.38 -1.37 -8.30
CA ASP A 377 -12.21 -0.54 -7.42
C ASP A 377 -11.62 -0.46 -6.00
N ILE A 378 -10.29 -0.29 -5.88
CA ILE A 378 -9.57 -0.44 -4.60
C ILE A 378 -10.08 0.53 -3.52
N VAL A 379 -10.39 1.78 -3.89
CA VAL A 379 -10.87 2.80 -2.93
C VAL A 379 -12.25 2.43 -2.37
N PRO A 380 -13.26 2.09 -3.20
CA PRO A 380 -14.52 1.52 -2.75
C PRO A 380 -14.36 0.25 -1.92
N LEU A 381 -13.50 -0.68 -2.34
CA LEU A 381 -13.24 -1.94 -1.64
C LEU A 381 -12.71 -1.71 -0.23
N TYR A 382 -11.69 -0.88 -0.08
CA TYR A 382 -11.14 -0.53 1.23
C TYR A 382 -12.13 0.25 2.09
N THR A 383 -12.91 1.15 1.49
CA THR A 383 -13.98 1.87 2.20
C THR A 383 -15.06 0.92 2.73
N HIS A 384 -15.38 -0.14 1.98
CA HIS A 384 -16.27 -1.19 2.44
C HIS A 384 -15.65 -2.02 3.57
N LEU A 385 -14.41 -2.48 3.42
CA LEU A 385 -13.70 -3.26 4.43
C LEU A 385 -13.53 -2.50 5.75
N LEU A 386 -13.30 -1.18 5.70
CA LEU A 386 -13.22 -0.32 6.90
C LEU A 386 -14.51 -0.35 7.73
N ARG A 387 -15.68 -0.37 7.08
CA ARG A 387 -16.98 -0.49 7.76
C ARG A 387 -17.07 -1.77 8.58
N LEU A 388 -16.60 -2.86 7.98
CA LEU A 388 -16.63 -4.20 8.56
C LEU A 388 -15.47 -4.43 9.56
N SER A 389 -14.44 -3.57 9.54
CA SER A 389 -13.18 -3.81 10.24
C SER A 389 -13.38 -4.01 11.76
N PRO A 390 -12.91 -5.16 12.33
CA PRO A 390 -13.17 -5.50 13.72
C PRO A 390 -12.00 -5.17 14.65
N LYS A 391 -10.79 -4.96 14.12
CA LYS A 391 -9.54 -4.80 14.89
C LYS A 391 -8.74 -3.59 14.43
N GLU A 392 -8.19 -2.84 15.39
CA GLU A 392 -7.35 -1.67 15.14
C GLU A 392 -6.19 -1.97 14.18
N LYS A 393 -5.52 -3.13 14.34
CA LYS A 393 -4.38 -3.53 13.49
C LYS A 393 -4.73 -3.59 11.99
N THR A 394 -5.90 -4.14 11.65
CA THR A 394 -6.37 -4.20 10.25
C THR A 394 -6.89 -2.85 9.78
N THR A 395 -7.56 -2.11 10.66
CA THR A 395 -8.03 -0.75 10.36
C THR A 395 -6.87 0.17 10.03
N ARG A 396 -5.75 0.07 10.77
CA ARG A 396 -4.52 0.85 10.52
C ARG A 396 -4.03 0.63 9.11
N LEU A 397 -3.73 -0.61 8.72
CA LEU A 397 -3.26 -0.91 7.37
C LEU A 397 -4.21 -0.39 6.26
N MET A 398 -5.53 -0.48 6.47
CA MET A 398 -6.50 0.06 5.52
C MET A 398 -6.44 1.59 5.42
N LEU A 399 -6.37 2.30 6.55
CA LEU A 399 -6.24 3.76 6.56
C LEU A 399 -4.91 4.21 5.97
N SER A 400 -3.78 3.59 6.35
CA SER A 400 -2.46 3.91 5.80
C SER A 400 -2.43 3.71 4.28
N THR A 401 -3.01 2.62 3.78
CA THR A 401 -3.08 2.32 2.35
C THR A 401 -3.91 3.37 1.61
N LEU A 402 -5.11 3.70 2.12
CA LEU A 402 -5.95 4.74 1.53
C LEU A 402 -5.27 6.11 1.56
N TYR A 403 -4.61 6.47 2.66
CA TYR A 403 -3.88 7.72 2.78
C TYR A 403 -2.78 7.82 1.72
N ASN A 404 -1.93 6.79 1.58
CA ASN A 404 -0.88 6.76 0.57
C ASN A 404 -1.44 6.94 -0.85
N LEU A 405 -2.50 6.21 -1.19
CA LEU A 405 -3.13 6.30 -2.52
C LEU A 405 -3.74 7.69 -2.77
N LEU A 406 -4.52 8.21 -1.82
CA LEU A 406 -5.28 9.46 -1.97
C LEU A 406 -4.39 10.70 -1.91
N GLN A 407 -3.36 10.70 -1.06
CA GLN A 407 -2.41 11.81 -0.94
C GLN A 407 -1.67 12.04 -2.26
N LYS A 408 -1.31 10.95 -2.96
CA LYS A 408 -0.57 10.99 -4.23
C LYS A 408 -1.46 11.25 -5.45
N ASN A 409 -2.67 10.71 -5.45
CA ASN A 409 -3.59 10.76 -6.60
C ASN A 409 -4.84 11.61 -6.29
N GLN A 410 -4.63 12.82 -5.77
CA GLN A 410 -5.72 13.65 -5.24
C GLN A 410 -6.79 13.99 -6.29
N LYS A 411 -6.38 14.23 -7.54
CA LYS A 411 -7.29 14.69 -8.60
C LYS A 411 -8.29 13.61 -9.03
N THR A 412 -7.85 12.37 -9.06
CA THR A 412 -8.56 11.21 -9.60
C THR A 412 -9.24 10.40 -8.49
N LEU A 413 -8.55 10.15 -7.37
CA LEU A 413 -9.03 9.23 -6.33
C LEU A 413 -9.82 9.88 -5.19
N LEU A 414 -9.60 11.16 -4.84
CA LEU A 414 -10.44 11.85 -3.85
C LEU A 414 -11.93 11.93 -4.26
N PRO A 415 -12.29 12.25 -5.53
CA PRO A 415 -13.69 12.16 -5.96
C PRO A 415 -14.29 10.77 -5.70
N THR A 416 -13.56 9.72 -6.08
CA THR A 416 -13.96 8.32 -5.88
C THR A 416 -14.16 8.00 -4.40
N ALA A 417 -13.26 8.47 -3.52
CA ALA A 417 -13.36 8.27 -2.07
C ALA A 417 -14.60 8.95 -1.46
N VAL A 418 -14.91 10.18 -1.89
CA VAL A 418 -16.12 10.90 -1.44
C VAL A 418 -17.37 10.18 -1.91
N LEU A 419 -17.43 9.76 -3.18
CA LEU A 419 -18.56 8.99 -3.74
C LEU A 419 -18.75 7.65 -3.02
N ALA A 420 -17.67 6.98 -2.63
CA ALA A 420 -17.68 5.75 -1.82
C ALA A 420 -18.12 5.97 -0.36
N ARG A 421 -18.40 7.23 0.04
CA ARG A 421 -18.79 7.67 1.39
C ARG A 421 -17.69 7.50 2.45
N LEU A 422 -16.42 7.55 2.04
CA LEU A 422 -15.30 7.45 2.98
C LEU A 422 -15.38 8.48 4.13
N PRO A 423 -15.70 9.78 3.92
CA PRO A 423 -15.78 10.76 5.01
C PRO A 423 -16.69 10.33 6.16
N ALA A 424 -17.89 9.82 5.84
CA ALA A 424 -18.84 9.35 6.86
C ALA A 424 -18.32 8.10 7.60
N ILE A 425 -17.52 7.26 6.94
CA ILE A 425 -16.89 6.10 7.60
C ILE A 425 -15.80 6.55 8.56
N LEU A 426 -15.00 7.55 8.18
CA LEU A 426 -13.97 8.10 9.06
C LEU A 426 -14.57 8.76 10.31
N ASP A 427 -15.68 9.49 10.18
CA ASP A 427 -16.40 10.05 11.34
C ASP A 427 -16.93 8.97 12.28
N ASN A 428 -17.49 7.90 11.72
CA ASN A 428 -17.92 6.75 12.51
C ASN A 428 -16.73 6.07 13.22
N LEU A 429 -15.57 5.98 12.57
CA LEU A 429 -14.35 5.45 13.18
C LEU A 429 -13.82 6.36 14.30
N SER A 430 -13.85 7.69 14.13
CA SER A 430 -13.47 8.65 15.18
C SER A 430 -14.33 8.55 16.44
N SER A 431 -15.58 8.08 16.32
CA SER A 431 -16.47 7.86 17.46
C SER A 431 -16.15 6.61 18.27
N ARG A 432 -15.35 5.68 17.70
CA ARG A 432 -14.92 4.45 18.39
C ARG A 432 -13.78 4.78 19.34
N HIS A 433 -13.67 4.01 20.43
CA HIS A 433 -12.52 4.11 21.32
C HIS A 433 -11.32 3.38 20.69
N LEU A 434 -10.48 4.14 19.98
CA LEU A 434 -9.24 3.66 19.39
C LEU A 434 -8.06 4.03 20.28
N THR A 435 -7.08 3.14 20.41
CA THR A 435 -5.92 3.33 21.33
C THR A 435 -4.58 3.41 20.63
N ASP A 436 -4.47 2.89 19.41
CA ASP A 436 -3.25 2.97 18.58
C ASP A 436 -2.98 4.42 18.14
N PRO A 437 -1.83 5.03 18.52
CA PRO A 437 -1.52 6.43 18.21
C PRO A 437 -1.27 6.66 16.72
N ASP A 438 -0.65 5.70 16.03
CA ASP A 438 -0.34 5.81 14.59
C ASP A 438 -1.66 5.76 13.80
N LEU A 439 -2.58 4.88 14.21
CA LEU A 439 -3.93 4.81 13.63
C LEU A 439 -4.70 6.13 13.78
N LEU A 440 -4.62 6.76 14.96
CA LEU A 440 -5.28 8.05 15.22
C LEU A 440 -4.70 9.18 14.38
N GLU A 441 -3.38 9.23 14.23
CA GLU A 441 -2.70 10.22 13.38
C GLU A 441 -3.08 10.07 11.90
N GLU A 442 -3.10 8.84 11.39
CA GLU A 442 -3.51 8.55 10.01
C GLU A 442 -4.99 8.87 9.78
N LEU A 443 -5.86 8.57 10.74
CA LEU A 443 -7.28 8.88 10.69
C LEU A 443 -7.50 10.40 10.56
N GLU A 444 -6.89 11.20 11.43
CA GLU A 444 -7.01 12.66 11.40
C GLU A 444 -6.41 13.25 10.11
N SER A 445 -5.27 12.73 9.66
CA SER A 445 -4.63 13.16 8.41
C SER A 445 -5.51 12.90 7.19
N LEU A 446 -6.16 11.74 7.14
CA LEU A 446 -7.05 11.39 6.04
C LEU A 446 -8.36 12.21 6.06
N LYS A 447 -8.90 12.49 7.24
CA LYS A 447 -10.05 13.40 7.40
C LYS A 447 -9.71 14.80 6.91
N ALA A 448 -8.57 15.34 7.33
CA ALA A 448 -8.13 16.66 6.90
C ALA A 448 -7.99 16.77 5.37
N LEU A 449 -7.43 15.74 4.71
CA LEU A 449 -7.29 15.67 3.26
C LEU A 449 -8.65 15.71 2.54
N LEU A 450 -9.63 14.93 3.01
CA LEU A 450 -10.98 14.88 2.43
C LEU A 450 -11.78 16.17 2.71
N ASP A 451 -11.62 16.75 3.89
CA ASP A 451 -12.26 18.02 4.25
C ASP A 451 -11.75 19.19 3.41
N GLU A 452 -10.43 19.25 3.16
CA GLU A 452 -9.83 20.27 2.30
C GLU A 452 -10.36 20.15 0.87
N TYR A 453 -10.42 18.93 0.34
CA TYR A 453 -11.00 18.67 -0.98
C TYR A 453 -12.47 19.09 -1.06
N THR A 454 -13.28 18.72 -0.07
CA THR A 454 -14.72 19.02 -0.03
C THR A 454 -15.00 20.52 0.13
N LYS A 455 -14.15 21.26 0.86
CA LYS A 455 -14.27 22.72 1.00
C LYS A 455 -13.91 23.47 -0.28
N THR A 456 -12.99 22.91 -1.07
CA THR A 456 -12.40 23.59 -2.23
C THR A 456 -13.17 23.30 -3.52
N LYS A 457 -13.87 22.16 -3.60
CA LYS A 457 -14.63 21.79 -4.79
C LYS A 457 -16.03 22.39 -4.79
N THR A 458 -16.42 22.90 -5.96
CA THR A 458 -17.82 23.23 -6.21
C THR A 458 -18.59 21.96 -6.56
N THR A 459 -19.91 21.95 -6.35
CA THR A 459 -20.79 20.84 -6.77
C THR A 459 -20.69 20.54 -8.28
N LEU A 460 -20.22 21.49 -9.09
CA LEU A 460 -19.94 21.30 -10.51
C LEU A 460 -18.68 20.47 -10.74
N ASP A 461 -17.60 20.71 -9.99
CA ASP A 461 -16.34 19.96 -10.14
C ASP A 461 -16.49 18.50 -9.70
N GLU A 462 -17.39 18.22 -8.75
CA GLU A 462 -17.78 16.86 -8.36
C GLU A 462 -18.53 16.16 -9.49
N TYR A 463 -19.54 16.82 -10.06
CA TYR A 463 -20.29 16.30 -11.20
C TYR A 463 -19.40 16.02 -12.42
N VAL A 464 -18.48 16.94 -12.75
CA VAL A 464 -17.55 16.75 -13.88
C VAL A 464 -16.63 15.56 -13.65
N ALA A 465 -16.07 15.41 -12.44
CA ALA A 465 -15.22 14.28 -12.11
C ALA A 465 -15.99 12.94 -12.17
N GLU A 466 -17.23 12.92 -11.70
CA GLU A 466 -18.12 11.74 -11.75
C GLU A 466 -18.46 11.35 -13.20
N VAL A 467 -18.74 12.32 -14.08
CA VAL A 467 -18.94 12.04 -15.50
C VAL A 467 -17.64 11.57 -16.18
N GLN A 468 -16.48 12.12 -15.81
CA GLN A 468 -15.21 11.69 -16.37
C GLN A 468 -14.87 10.24 -15.99
N SER A 469 -15.11 9.84 -14.73
CA SER A 469 -14.91 8.46 -14.25
C SER A 469 -15.83 7.46 -14.96
N GLY A 470 -17.00 7.90 -15.42
CA GLY A 470 -17.97 7.09 -16.14
C GLY A 470 -18.89 6.25 -15.25
N HIS A 471 -18.70 6.28 -13.93
CA HIS A 471 -19.50 5.53 -12.95
C HIS A 471 -20.45 6.46 -12.20
N LEU A 472 -21.58 6.80 -12.83
CA LEU A 472 -22.56 7.73 -12.27
C LEU A 472 -23.32 7.11 -11.08
N ARG A 473 -23.51 7.89 -10.01
CA ARG A 473 -24.29 7.53 -8.83
C ARG A 473 -25.31 8.61 -8.50
N TRP A 474 -26.32 8.25 -7.71
CA TRP A 474 -27.27 9.24 -7.22
C TRP A 474 -26.60 10.10 -6.13
N SER A 475 -25.94 11.16 -6.55
CA SER A 475 -25.32 12.18 -5.72
C SER A 475 -26.15 13.49 -5.76
N PRO A 476 -25.92 14.45 -4.82
CA PRO A 476 -26.67 15.70 -4.80
C PRO A 476 -26.71 16.47 -6.13
N PRO A 477 -25.64 16.56 -6.95
CA PRO A 477 -25.69 17.16 -8.29
C PRO A 477 -26.79 16.58 -9.20
N HIS A 478 -26.98 15.26 -9.22
CA HIS A 478 -27.97 14.61 -10.09
C HIS A 478 -29.43 14.84 -9.64
N ARG A 479 -29.65 15.22 -8.37
CA ARG A 479 -31.00 15.36 -7.79
C ARG A 479 -31.41 16.82 -7.55
N ASN A 480 -30.46 17.73 -7.43
CA ASN A 480 -30.73 19.10 -7.03
C ASN A 480 -31.11 19.97 -8.23
N GLN A 481 -32.34 20.47 -8.28
CA GLN A 481 -32.76 21.36 -9.38
C GLN A 481 -31.95 22.67 -9.42
N THR A 482 -31.58 23.21 -8.27
CA THR A 482 -30.79 24.45 -8.18
C THR A 482 -29.40 24.28 -8.79
N PHE A 483 -28.79 23.11 -8.63
CA PHE A 483 -27.54 22.79 -9.30
C PHE A 483 -27.67 22.91 -10.82
N TRP A 484 -28.71 22.33 -11.41
CA TRP A 484 -28.92 22.36 -12.86
C TRP A 484 -29.27 23.76 -13.37
N MET A 485 -30.09 24.53 -12.64
CA MET A 485 -30.39 25.92 -12.99
C MET A 485 -29.12 26.79 -13.08
N GLU A 486 -28.15 26.57 -12.20
CA GLU A 486 -26.92 27.37 -12.14
C GLU A 486 -25.83 26.90 -13.10
N ASN A 487 -25.77 25.59 -13.40
CA ASN A 487 -24.61 24.98 -14.05
C ASN A 487 -24.89 24.35 -15.42
N ALA A 488 -26.14 24.10 -15.81
CA ALA A 488 -26.45 23.40 -17.07
C ALA A 488 -25.86 24.09 -18.31
N ARG A 489 -25.92 25.42 -18.39
CA ARG A 489 -25.32 26.17 -19.50
C ARG A 489 -23.80 26.00 -19.55
N LYS A 490 -23.12 26.06 -18.40
CA LYS A 490 -21.67 25.83 -18.28
C LYS A 490 -21.30 24.41 -18.72
N ILE A 491 -22.06 23.40 -18.30
CA ILE A 491 -21.84 21.98 -18.65
C ILE A 491 -21.89 21.78 -20.19
N LEU A 492 -22.83 22.45 -20.88
CA LEU A 492 -22.94 22.35 -22.34
C LEU A 492 -21.86 23.12 -23.10
N GLU A 493 -21.31 24.17 -22.49
CA GLU A 493 -20.31 25.07 -23.08
C GLU A 493 -18.86 24.64 -22.79
N SER A 494 -18.63 23.93 -21.70
CA SER A 494 -17.30 23.52 -21.25
C SER A 494 -16.57 22.73 -22.33
N GLU A 495 -15.35 23.19 -22.67
CA GLU A 495 -14.41 22.51 -23.56
C GLU A 495 -15.05 21.98 -24.86
N ASN A 496 -15.85 22.84 -25.51
CA ASN A 496 -16.59 22.50 -26.73
C ASN A 496 -17.56 21.32 -26.57
N GLY A 497 -18.20 21.16 -25.41
CA GLY A 497 -19.17 20.11 -25.13
C GLY A 497 -18.55 18.75 -24.82
N GLU A 498 -17.42 18.74 -24.11
CA GLU A 498 -16.75 17.51 -23.68
C GLU A 498 -17.64 16.68 -22.74
N ILE A 499 -18.26 17.31 -21.75
CA ILE A 499 -19.08 16.61 -20.74
C ILE A 499 -20.27 15.88 -21.41
N PRO A 500 -21.06 16.52 -22.31
CA PRO A 500 -22.08 15.80 -23.09
C PRO A 500 -21.55 14.68 -23.98
N ARG A 501 -20.33 14.83 -24.56
CA ARG A 501 -19.70 13.74 -25.31
C ARG A 501 -19.41 12.55 -24.40
N ARG A 502 -18.85 12.81 -23.22
CA ARG A 502 -18.56 11.76 -22.24
C ARG A 502 -19.82 11.05 -21.75
N LEU A 503 -20.91 11.78 -21.51
CA LEU A 503 -22.23 11.17 -21.25
C LEU A 503 -22.69 10.27 -22.39
N ALA A 504 -22.46 10.66 -23.66
CA ALA A 504 -22.78 9.82 -24.80
C ALA A 504 -21.97 8.51 -24.82
N ASP A 505 -20.68 8.58 -24.50
CA ASP A 505 -19.81 7.40 -24.38
C ASP A 505 -20.27 6.48 -23.24
N ILE A 506 -20.62 7.05 -22.09
CA ILE A 506 -21.18 6.30 -20.95
C ILE A 506 -22.42 5.55 -21.40
N MET A 507 -23.39 6.21 -22.05
CA MET A 507 -24.64 5.57 -22.43
C MET A 507 -24.51 4.50 -23.51
N GLN A 508 -23.44 4.51 -24.31
CA GLN A 508 -23.18 3.51 -25.34
C GLN A 508 -22.69 2.19 -24.76
N LYS A 509 -22.09 2.20 -23.57
CA LYS A 509 -21.67 0.97 -22.89
C LYS A 509 -22.90 0.16 -22.46
N PRO A 510 -22.82 -1.18 -22.46
CA PRO A 510 -23.98 -2.04 -22.21
C PRO A 510 -24.47 -1.96 -20.74
N TRP A 511 -23.57 -1.70 -19.78
CA TRP A 511 -23.88 -1.61 -18.34
C TRP A 511 -24.79 -2.75 -17.83
N ASP A 512 -24.60 -3.96 -18.34
CA ASP A 512 -25.41 -5.15 -17.99
C ASP A 512 -25.47 -5.36 -16.48
N ASN A 513 -24.41 -4.94 -15.79
CA ASN A 513 -24.16 -5.14 -14.38
C ASN A 513 -24.45 -3.92 -13.50
N ASP A 514 -24.72 -2.75 -14.08
CA ASP A 514 -24.99 -1.51 -13.35
C ASP A 514 -25.89 -0.55 -14.15
N LYS A 515 -27.12 -1.00 -14.37
CA LYS A 515 -28.11 -0.25 -15.17
C LYS A 515 -28.47 1.10 -14.55
N GLN A 516 -28.17 1.35 -13.27
CA GLN A 516 -28.42 2.63 -12.62
C GLN A 516 -27.63 3.77 -13.28
N VAL A 517 -26.43 3.50 -13.79
CA VAL A 517 -25.63 4.49 -14.54
C VAL A 517 -26.42 5.05 -15.72
N LEU A 518 -27.14 4.19 -16.45
CA LEU A 518 -27.99 4.59 -17.57
C LEU A 518 -29.21 5.40 -17.12
N ALA A 519 -29.81 5.07 -15.97
CA ALA A 519 -30.94 5.81 -15.41
C ALA A 519 -30.52 7.25 -15.01
N ILE A 520 -29.37 7.38 -14.34
CA ILE A 520 -28.82 8.68 -13.94
C ILE A 520 -28.43 9.51 -15.16
N ALA A 521 -27.76 8.89 -16.15
CA ALA A 521 -27.44 9.57 -17.40
C ALA A 521 -28.70 10.10 -18.09
N CYS A 522 -29.79 9.31 -18.15
CA CYS A 522 -31.07 9.77 -18.68
C CYS A 522 -31.65 10.95 -17.90
N ASN A 523 -31.63 10.90 -16.56
CA ASN A 523 -32.07 11.99 -15.71
C ASN A 523 -31.32 13.30 -16.01
N ASP A 524 -29.99 13.24 -16.05
CA ASP A 524 -29.12 14.40 -16.26
C ASP A 524 -29.35 15.04 -17.63
N ILE A 525 -29.48 14.19 -18.65
CA ILE A 525 -29.77 14.56 -20.02
C ILE A 525 -31.15 15.23 -20.12
N GLY A 526 -32.14 14.74 -19.36
CA GLY A 526 -33.44 15.39 -19.18
C GLY A 526 -33.34 16.77 -18.52
N CYS A 527 -32.52 16.90 -17.47
CA CYS A 527 -32.24 18.17 -16.80
C CYS A 527 -31.58 19.19 -17.75
N LEU A 528 -30.58 18.78 -18.53
CA LEU A 528 -29.91 19.63 -19.52
C LEU A 528 -30.88 20.20 -20.56
N VAL A 529 -31.82 19.39 -21.06
CA VAL A 529 -32.83 19.86 -22.02
C VAL A 529 -33.84 20.80 -21.39
N LYS A 530 -34.23 20.54 -20.16
CA LYS A 530 -35.18 21.36 -19.44
C LYS A 530 -34.60 22.75 -19.13
N GLU A 531 -33.35 22.81 -18.69
CA GLU A 531 -32.70 24.05 -18.27
C GLU A 531 -32.13 24.86 -19.45
N VAL A 532 -31.67 24.20 -20.52
CA VAL A 532 -31.08 24.87 -21.69
C VAL A 532 -31.72 24.36 -22.99
N PRO A 533 -33.03 24.61 -23.19
CA PRO A 533 -33.78 24.08 -24.33
C PRO A 533 -33.22 24.56 -25.68
N GLU A 534 -32.63 25.75 -25.76
CA GLU A 534 -32.04 26.30 -26.98
C GLU A 534 -30.83 25.52 -27.49
N LYS A 535 -30.15 24.75 -26.62
CA LYS A 535 -28.99 23.91 -26.97
C LYS A 535 -29.33 22.43 -27.16
N ARG A 536 -30.60 22.04 -27.09
CA ARG A 536 -31.03 20.63 -27.28
C ARG A 536 -30.51 19.99 -28.57
N HIS A 537 -30.35 20.78 -29.64
CA HIS A 537 -29.84 20.29 -30.92
C HIS A 537 -28.37 19.82 -30.83
N GLN A 538 -27.58 20.39 -29.92
CA GLN A 538 -26.22 19.91 -29.63
C GLN A 538 -26.25 18.47 -29.08
N LEU A 539 -27.17 18.18 -28.16
CA LEU A 539 -27.35 16.84 -27.59
C LEU A 539 -27.89 15.85 -28.63
N GLU A 540 -28.74 16.32 -29.54
CA GLU A 540 -29.23 15.51 -30.67
C GLU A 540 -28.11 15.12 -31.63
N LYS A 541 -27.20 16.05 -31.97
CA LYS A 541 -26.03 15.77 -32.81
C LYS A 541 -25.09 14.73 -32.20
N LEU A 542 -25.01 14.67 -30.87
CA LEU A 542 -24.25 13.65 -30.15
C LEU A 542 -24.95 12.29 -30.07
N GLY A 543 -26.17 12.16 -30.61
CA GLY A 543 -26.93 10.91 -30.60
C GLY A 543 -27.64 10.59 -29.29
N LEU A 544 -27.59 11.49 -28.30
CA LEU A 544 -28.17 11.25 -26.96
C LEU A 544 -29.68 11.06 -27.01
N LYS A 545 -30.41 11.85 -27.81
CA LYS A 545 -31.86 11.71 -27.98
C LYS A 545 -32.24 10.32 -28.51
N ARG A 546 -31.52 9.84 -29.52
CA ARG A 546 -31.74 8.50 -30.09
C ARG A 546 -31.47 7.43 -29.03
N ARG A 547 -30.38 7.57 -28.26
CA ARG A 547 -30.05 6.62 -27.21
C ARG A 547 -31.07 6.61 -26.07
N VAL A 548 -31.58 7.76 -25.64
CA VAL A 548 -32.69 7.86 -24.68
C VAL A 548 -33.94 7.14 -25.21
N MET A 549 -34.27 7.31 -26.49
CA MET A 549 -35.41 6.62 -27.12
C MET A 549 -35.25 5.10 -27.14
N GLU A 550 -34.03 4.58 -27.36
CA GLU A 550 -33.72 3.15 -27.27
C GLU A 550 -33.92 2.63 -25.84
N LEU A 551 -33.46 3.39 -24.83
CA LEU A 551 -33.53 2.99 -23.41
C LEU A 551 -34.95 2.98 -22.81
N MET A 552 -35.93 3.59 -23.47
CA MET A 552 -37.35 3.47 -23.08
C MET A 552 -37.87 2.04 -23.20
N GLN A 553 -37.20 1.20 -24.00
CA GLN A 553 -37.52 -0.22 -24.14
C GLN A 553 -36.66 -1.11 -23.24
N SER A 554 -35.90 -0.54 -22.30
CA SER A 554 -35.10 -1.29 -21.34
C SER A 554 -35.98 -2.17 -20.46
N ASP A 555 -35.48 -3.38 -20.16
CA ASP A 555 -36.08 -4.31 -19.19
C ASP A 555 -36.04 -3.77 -17.75
N ASP A 556 -35.16 -2.80 -17.47
CA ASP A 556 -35.04 -2.16 -16.17
C ASP A 556 -36.06 -1.01 -16.01
N GLU A 557 -36.91 -1.12 -15.00
CA GLU A 557 -37.99 -0.17 -14.76
C GLU A 557 -37.48 1.26 -14.50
N ASN A 558 -36.36 1.40 -13.79
CA ASN A 558 -35.81 2.70 -13.42
C ASN A 558 -35.19 3.41 -14.64
N VAL A 559 -34.43 2.67 -15.46
CA VAL A 559 -33.91 3.18 -16.75
C VAL A 559 -35.06 3.57 -17.67
N ARG A 560 -36.09 2.74 -17.76
CA ARG A 560 -37.28 3.03 -18.58
C ARG A 560 -38.02 4.28 -18.06
N TRP A 561 -38.17 4.43 -16.75
CA TRP A 561 -38.83 5.58 -16.16
C TRP A 561 -38.07 6.88 -16.42
N GLU A 562 -36.75 6.91 -16.15
CA GLU A 562 -35.94 8.10 -16.36
C GLU A 562 -35.79 8.46 -17.84
N SER A 563 -35.67 7.48 -18.73
CA SER A 563 -35.62 7.73 -20.18
C SER A 563 -36.93 8.30 -20.72
N LEU A 564 -38.08 7.79 -20.28
CA LEU A 564 -39.40 8.36 -20.61
C LEU A 564 -39.53 9.80 -20.10
N ARG A 565 -39.09 10.06 -18.86
CA ARG A 565 -39.12 11.38 -18.25
C ARG A 565 -38.24 12.37 -19.01
N ALA A 566 -37.03 11.95 -19.37
CA ALA A 566 -36.09 12.74 -20.16
C ALA A 566 -36.68 13.08 -21.54
N LEU A 567 -37.22 12.09 -22.26
CA LEU A 567 -37.84 12.31 -23.56
C LEU A 567 -39.06 13.25 -23.49
N GLY A 568 -39.85 13.18 -22.40
CA GLY A 568 -40.93 14.13 -22.15
C GLY A 568 -40.45 15.58 -22.16
N GLY A 569 -39.25 15.84 -21.62
CA GLY A 569 -38.57 17.13 -21.74
C GLY A 569 -38.30 17.54 -23.19
N TRP A 570 -37.71 16.65 -24.01
CA TRP A 570 -37.48 16.91 -25.44
C TRP A 570 -38.75 17.27 -26.19
N LEU A 571 -39.84 16.56 -25.95
CA LEU A 571 -41.10 16.74 -26.67
C LEU A 571 -41.80 18.05 -26.30
N LYS A 572 -41.75 18.42 -25.01
CA LYS A 572 -42.36 19.67 -24.53
C LYS A 572 -41.84 20.89 -25.28
N TYR A 573 -40.53 20.95 -25.53
CA TYR A 573 -39.88 22.06 -26.24
C TYR A 573 -39.72 21.83 -27.74
N SER A 574 -40.36 20.78 -28.31
CA SER A 574 -40.31 20.51 -29.75
C SER A 574 -41.32 21.31 -30.57
N PHE A 575 -42.35 21.84 -29.92
CA PHE A 575 -43.46 22.55 -30.58
C PHE A 575 -43.49 24.07 -30.31
N GLU A 576 -42.54 24.56 -29.52
CA GLU A 576 -42.29 26.00 -29.33
C GLU A 576 -41.21 26.43 -30.34
N GLN A 577 -41.63 26.72 -31.58
CA GLN A 577 -40.85 27.44 -32.58
C GLN A 577 -41.57 28.71 -32.99
#